data_AF-A0A961L918-F1
#
_entry.id   AF-A0A961L918-F1
#
_cell.length_a   1.000
_cell.length_b   1.000
_cell.length_c   1.000
_cell.angle_alpha   90.00
_cell.angle_beta   90.00
_cell.angle_gamma   90.00
#
_symmetry.space_group_name_H-M   'P 1'
#
loop_
_entity.id
_entity.type
_entity.pdbx_description
1 polymer ?
#
loop_
_entity_poly.entity_id
_entity_poly.type
_entity_poly.pdbx_seq_one_letter_code
_entity_poly.pdbx_strand_id
1 'polypeptide(L)'
;MANHLHRGDLPDGLDLGPVVAIDSETMGLVPARDRLCVVQLSSGDGDAHLVQIAADQEAAPNLVRMLGNPEQLKLFHFGRFDIAVLLHRFGVLTAP
;
A
#
# COMPACT_ATOMS: atom_id res chain seq x y z
N MET A 1 -15.92 9.30 6.87
CA MET A 1 -15.89 7.92 6.37
C MET A 1 -16.34 7.88 4.93
N ALA A 2 -15.41 8.24 4.08
CA ALA A 2 -15.42 8.05 2.64
C ALA A 2 -14.34 7.02 2.25
N ASN A 3 -14.60 6.29 1.16
CA ASN A 3 -13.63 5.41 0.54
C ASN A 3 -13.22 6.02 -0.81
N HIS A 4 -11.96 6.40 -0.93
CA HIS A 4 -11.38 6.96 -2.14
C HIS A 4 -10.73 5.85 -2.96
N LEU A 5 -11.33 5.48 -4.08
CA LEU A 5 -10.77 4.49 -4.99
C LEU A 5 -9.83 5.16 -5.99
N HIS A 6 -8.59 4.68 -6.03
CA HIS A 6 -7.57 5.08 -7.00
C HIS A 6 -7.20 3.87 -7.88
N ARG A 7 -6.91 4.11 -9.15
CA ARG A 7 -6.48 3.07 -10.09
C ARG A 7 -4.99 3.19 -10.33
N GLY A 8 -4.25 2.18 -9.93
CA GLY A 8 -2.82 2.02 -10.14
C GLY A 8 -1.94 2.72 -9.12
N ASP A 9 -2.24 3.96 -8.72
CA ASP A 9 -1.37 4.69 -7.80
C ASP A 9 -2.16 5.67 -6.92
N LEU A 10 -1.50 6.24 -5.93
CA LEU A 10 -1.99 7.40 -5.19
C LEU A 10 -1.90 8.67 -6.06
N PRO A 11 -2.81 9.64 -5.84
CA PRO A 11 -2.74 10.92 -6.53
C PRO A 11 -1.53 11.73 -6.07
N ASP A 12 -1.04 12.59 -6.96
CA ASP A 12 0.04 13.52 -6.66
C ASP A 12 -0.34 14.45 -5.50
N GLY A 13 0.61 14.69 -4.60
CA GLY A 13 0.44 15.64 -3.49
C GLY A 13 -0.46 15.18 -2.34
N LEU A 14 -0.95 13.93 -2.34
CA LEU A 14 -1.68 13.39 -1.20
C LEU A 14 -0.77 13.32 0.03
N ASP A 15 -1.22 13.95 1.12
CA ASP A 15 -0.59 13.91 2.43
C ASP A 15 -1.42 13.06 3.40
N LEU A 16 -0.82 11.97 3.89
CA LEU A 16 -1.42 11.06 4.87
C LEU A 16 -0.86 11.29 6.29
N GLY A 17 -0.03 12.32 6.45
CA GLY A 17 0.60 12.65 7.71
C GLY A 17 1.75 11.71 8.10
N PRO A 18 2.20 11.78 9.37
CA PRO A 18 3.38 11.06 9.84
C PRO A 18 3.11 9.58 10.19
N VAL A 19 1.85 9.16 10.28
CA VAL A 19 1.46 7.79 10.64
C VAL A 19 0.39 7.31 9.66
N VAL A 20 0.63 6.17 9.03
CA VAL A 20 -0.27 5.62 8.02
C VAL A 20 -0.59 4.18 8.38
N ALA A 21 -1.87 3.86 8.54
CA ALA A 21 -2.34 2.49 8.63
C ALA A 21 -2.39 1.87 7.23
N ILE A 22 -1.86 0.65 7.09
CA ILE A 22 -1.69 -0.02 5.80
C ILE A 22 -2.17 -1.47 5.90
N ASP A 23 -2.88 -1.92 4.86
CA ASP A 23 -3.22 -3.32 4.63
C ASP A 23 -3.16 -3.64 3.13
N SER A 24 -3.13 -4.93 2.77
CA SER A 24 -3.14 -5.37 1.37
C SER A 24 -4.05 -6.57 1.10
N GLU A 25 -4.72 -6.54 -0.05
CA GLU A 25 -5.48 -7.69 -0.55
C GLU A 25 -4.73 -8.37 -1.69
N THR A 26 -4.66 -9.69 -1.62
CA THR A 26 -4.00 -10.55 -2.61
C THR A 26 -4.92 -11.69 -3.04
N MET A 27 -4.58 -12.38 -4.12
CA MET A 27 -5.33 -13.58 -4.54
C MET A 27 -5.12 -14.80 -3.60
N GLY A 28 -4.26 -14.68 -2.58
CA GLY A 28 -3.84 -15.76 -1.69
C GLY A 28 -2.51 -15.47 -1.00
N LEU A 29 -2.06 -16.40 -0.16
CA LEU A 29 -0.97 -16.16 0.79
C LEU A 29 0.45 -16.39 0.25
N VAL A 30 0.62 -16.72 -1.03
CA VAL A 30 1.93 -17.02 -1.62
C VAL A 30 2.34 -15.87 -2.56
N PRO A 31 3.20 -14.92 -2.14
CA PRO A 31 3.49 -13.71 -2.93
C PRO A 31 3.95 -13.99 -4.37
N ALA A 32 4.73 -15.05 -4.58
CA ALA A 32 5.25 -15.44 -5.89
C ALA A 32 4.20 -16.05 -6.84
N ARG A 33 3.01 -16.42 -6.33
CA ARG A 33 1.90 -17.00 -7.10
C ARG A 33 0.68 -16.08 -7.13
N ASP A 34 0.41 -15.45 -5.99
CA ASP A 34 -0.83 -14.74 -5.70
C ASP A 34 -0.56 -13.24 -5.75
N ARG A 35 -1.03 -12.60 -6.83
CA ARG A 35 -0.76 -11.19 -7.07
C ARG A 35 -1.36 -10.27 -6.00
N LEU A 36 -0.72 -9.11 -5.82
CA LEU A 36 -1.31 -7.95 -5.18
C LEU A 36 -2.51 -7.43 -6.01
N CYS A 37 -3.61 -7.14 -5.30
CA CYS A 37 -4.86 -6.67 -5.90
C CYS A 37 -5.23 -5.27 -5.40
N VAL A 38 -5.10 -5.01 -4.11
CA VAL A 38 -5.44 -3.74 -3.48
C VAL A 38 -4.43 -3.41 -2.40
N VAL A 39 -4.10 -2.13 -2.25
CA VAL A 39 -3.46 -1.58 -1.05
C VAL A 39 -4.40 -0.56 -0.42
N GLN A 40 -4.66 -0.68 0.87
CA GLN A 40 -5.53 0.21 1.62
C GLN A 40 -4.71 1.05 2.59
N LEU A 41 -5.03 2.33 2.68
CA LEU A 41 -4.30 3.32 3.47
C LEU A 41 -5.25 4.23 4.23
N SER A 42 -4.88 4.61 5.45
CA SER A 42 -5.61 5.62 6.23
C SER A 42 -4.65 6.44 7.11
N SER A 43 -4.93 7.74 7.22
CA SER A 43 -4.31 8.69 8.15
C SER A 43 -4.95 8.65 9.56
N GLY A 44 -6.01 7.84 9.75
CA GLY A 44 -6.75 7.76 11.01
C GLY A 44 -7.86 8.80 11.17
N ASP A 45 -8.15 9.60 10.14
CA ASP A 45 -9.25 10.57 10.11
C ASP A 45 -10.64 9.95 9.84
N GLY A 46 -10.68 8.62 9.63
CA GLY A 46 -11.88 7.87 9.34
C GLY A 46 -12.18 7.70 7.85
N ASP A 47 -11.33 8.22 6.97
CA ASP A 47 -11.37 7.97 5.53
C ASP A 47 -10.29 6.94 5.12
N ALA A 48 -10.52 6.28 3.99
CA ALA A 48 -9.60 5.28 3.45
C ALA A 48 -9.29 5.55 1.98
N HIS A 49 -8.05 5.32 1.59
CA HIS A 49 -7.58 5.34 0.21
C HIS A 49 -7.29 3.92 -0.25
N LEU A 50 -7.98 3.48 -1.30
CA LEU A 50 -7.87 2.14 -1.86
C LEU A 50 -7.18 2.24 -3.22
N VAL A 51 -5.96 1.71 -3.33
CA VAL A 51 -5.22 1.65 -4.59
C VAL A 51 -5.45 0.29 -5.23
N GLN A 52 -6.24 0.26 -6.31
CA GLN A 52 -6.46 -0.95 -7.09
C GLN A 52 -5.29 -1.20 -8.03
N ILE A 53 -4.67 -2.38 -7.92
CA ILE A 53 -3.50 -2.79 -8.70
C ILE A 53 -3.93 -3.73 -9.83
N ALA A 54 -3.63 -3.33 -11.08
CA ALA A 54 -3.89 -4.17 -12.26
C ALA A 54 -2.92 -5.37 -12.30
N ALA A 55 -3.26 -6.45 -12.99
CA ALA A 55 -2.47 -7.69 -12.93
C ALA A 55 -1.02 -7.50 -13.43
N ASP A 56 -0.86 -6.75 -14.52
CA ASP A 56 0.35 -6.46 -15.28
C ASP A 56 1.03 -5.14 -14.88
N GLN A 57 0.56 -4.47 -13.84
CA GLN A 57 1.10 -3.18 -13.43
C GLN A 57 2.46 -3.29 -12.74
N GLU A 58 3.46 -2.63 -13.29
CA GLU A 58 4.83 -2.67 -12.78
C GLU A 58 5.18 -1.53 -11.83
N ALA A 59 4.42 -0.43 -11.84
CA ALA A 59 4.76 0.79 -11.11
C ALA A 59 3.58 1.41 -10.37
N ALA A 60 3.90 2.03 -9.23
CA ALA A 60 3.02 2.90 -8.44
C ALA A 60 3.91 3.93 -7.70
N PRO A 61 4.52 4.90 -8.41
CA PRO A 61 5.57 5.76 -7.86
C PRO A 61 5.17 6.53 -6.59
N ASN A 62 3.94 7.02 -6.47
CA ASN A 62 3.51 7.75 -5.29
C ASN A 62 3.34 6.84 -4.09
N LEU A 63 2.71 5.68 -4.29
CA LEU A 63 2.60 4.64 -3.28
C LEU A 63 3.99 4.16 -2.83
N VAL A 64 4.88 3.84 -3.76
CA VAL A 64 6.25 3.39 -3.47
C VAL A 64 7.04 4.44 -2.69
N ARG A 65 6.93 5.72 -3.08
CA ARG A 65 7.57 6.84 -2.36
C ARG A 65 7.08 6.93 -0.92
N MET A 66 5.78 6.78 -0.68
CA MET A 66 5.21 6.79 0.67
C MET A 66 5.67 5.58 1.48
N LEU A 67 5.59 4.37 0.90
CA LEU A 67 6.00 3.12 1.55
C LEU A 67 7.49 3.11 1.93
N GLY A 68 8.34 3.69 1.09
CA GLY A 68 9.77 3.82 1.33
C GLY A 68 10.17 4.99 2.21
N ASN A 69 9.23 5.82 2.68
CA ASN A 69 9.55 6.99 3.49
C ASN A 69 9.91 6.56 4.93
N PRO A 70 11.16 6.78 5.40
CA PRO A 70 11.57 6.45 6.75
C PRO A 70 11.01 7.41 7.81
N GLU A 71 10.53 8.58 7.42
CA GLU A 71 9.96 9.59 8.34
C GLU A 71 8.47 9.37 8.63
N GLN A 72 7.83 8.42 7.93
CA GLN A 72 6.44 8.02 8.20
C GLN A 72 6.41 6.65 8.87
N LEU A 73 5.64 6.52 9.94
CA LEU A 73 5.38 5.25 10.63
C LEU A 73 4.30 4.49 9.86
N LYS A 74 4.56 3.22 9.50
CA LYS A 74 3.58 2.39 8.80
C LYS A 74 3.02 1.32 9.75
N LEU A 75 1.73 1.43 10.07
CA LEU A 75 1.05 0.53 10.97
C LEU A 75 0.40 -0.61 10.19
N PHE A 76 0.80 -1.84 10.50
CA PHE A 76 0.23 -3.06 9.94
C PHE A 76 -0.30 -3.96 11.06
N HIS A 77 -1.29 -4.79 10.75
CA HIS A 77 -1.65 -5.94 11.57
C HIS A 77 -1.08 -7.20 10.92
N PHE A 78 -0.07 -7.82 11.54
CA PHE A 78 0.69 -8.93 10.92
C PHE A 78 1.45 -8.53 9.63
N GLY A 79 2.07 -7.34 9.61
CA GLY A 79 2.72 -6.77 8.43
C GLY A 79 3.86 -7.58 7.79
N ARG A 80 4.30 -8.70 8.39
CA ARG A 80 5.28 -9.60 7.74
C ARG A 80 4.81 -10.04 6.35
N PHE A 81 3.50 -10.29 6.20
CA PHE A 81 2.93 -10.67 4.91
C PHE A 81 2.93 -9.50 3.93
N ASP A 82 2.35 -8.37 4.32
CA ASP A 82 2.21 -7.19 3.46
C ASP A 82 3.55 -6.63 3.00
N ILE A 83 4.53 -6.56 3.90
CA ILE A 83 5.90 -6.15 3.57
C ILE A 83 6.49 -7.06 2.49
N ALA A 84 6.28 -8.38 2.59
CA ALA A 84 6.79 -9.33 1.60
C ALA A 84 6.08 -9.19 0.25
N VAL A 85 4.77 -8.97 0.25
CA VAL A 85 3.97 -8.75 -0.98
C VAL A 85 4.37 -7.44 -1.67
N LEU A 86 4.49 -6.34 -0.92
CA LEU A 86 4.88 -5.04 -1.44
C LEU A 86 6.31 -5.04 -1.98
N LEU A 87 7.24 -5.70 -1.29
CA LEU A 87 8.61 -5.92 -1.76
C LEU A 87 8.61 -6.76 -3.04
N HIS A 88 7.85 -7.86 -3.09
CA HIS A 88 7.77 -8.70 -4.27
C HIS A 88 7.18 -7.96 -5.48
N ARG A 89 6.15 -7.13 -5.25
CA ARG A 89 5.43 -6.45 -6.33
C ARG A 89 6.15 -5.22 -6.86
N PHE A 90 6.67 -4.37 -5.98
CA PHE A 90 7.19 -3.05 -6.36
C PHE A 90 8.67 -2.85 -6.00
N GLY A 91 9.34 -3.85 -5.44
CA GLY A 91 10.75 -3.76 -5.05
C GLY A 91 11.02 -2.82 -3.87
N VAL A 92 9.99 -2.32 -3.20
CA VAL A 92 10.11 -1.41 -2.04
C VAL A 92 10.09 -2.19 -0.74
N LEU A 93 11.12 -2.02 0.08
CA LEU A 93 11.13 -2.53 1.45
C LEU A 93 10.48 -1.48 2.36
N THR A 94 9.20 -1.66 2.68
CA THR A 94 8.53 -0.88 3.72
C THR A 94 8.85 -1.47 5.10
N ALA A 95 8.91 -0.61 6.11
CA ALA A 95 9.20 -0.97 7.48
C ALA A 95 8.25 -0.19 8.42
N PRO A 96 7.80 -0.79 9.54
CA PRO A 96 7.05 -0.07 10.57
C PRO A 96 7.82 1.17 11.04
#